data_AF-A0A0U2W9W6-F1
#
_entry.id   AF-A0A0U2W9W6-F1
#
_cell.length_a   1.000
_cell.length_b   1.000
_cell.length_c   1.000
_cell.angle_alpha   90.00
_cell.angle_beta   90.00
_cell.angle_gamma   90.00
#
_symmetry.space_group_name_H-M   'P 1'
#
loop_
_entity.id
_entity.type
_entity.pdbx_description
1 polymer ?
#
loop_
_entity_poly.entity_id
_entity_poly.type
_entity_poly.pdbx_seq_one_letter_code
_entity_poly.pdbx_strand_id
1 'polypeptide(L)'
;MIIIAGGSVPVDLYGMTPLEREIAEQKIRSGTPFHYESMKSLRFELKLREAIVDSSVAMQRSGAVFRSFKKSFCNEAYWIRTENGAFQQRPFVRPADAIRDIYVNGHLYGFECATAVIIVLYKAVLETIGTAAFDRLFANLYLYSWHHDSDLRLITVYGKRLAFPGDIVYFKNPDVDPEMIHWQGENAVKLNGDLYFGHGIGIMNAEGIISRLNRYRKPGSTVSAYLLDEATYPNFFYLQQAASFRDFTEEISMVSSIDDTECIIARIGCRTGIYAV
;
A
#
# COMPACT_ATOMS: atom_id res chain seq x y z
N MET A 1 4.09 -14.10 17.41
CA MET A 1 5.33 -14.92 17.23
C MET A 1 5.68 -14.95 15.75
N ILE A 2 6.94 -14.69 15.39
CA ILE A 2 7.44 -14.81 14.01
C ILE A 2 8.02 -16.21 13.82
N ILE A 3 7.65 -16.88 12.74
CA ILE A 3 8.06 -18.25 12.40
C ILE A 3 8.69 -18.23 11.01
N ILE A 4 9.95 -18.67 10.90
CA ILE A 4 10.67 -18.77 9.64
C ILE A 4 10.79 -20.27 9.28
N ALA A 5 10.58 -20.62 8.00
CA ALA A 5 10.75 -21.99 7.54
C ALA A 5 12.15 -22.52 7.91
N GLY A 6 12.22 -23.72 8.50
CA GLY A 6 13.47 -24.32 9.00
C GLY A 6 13.72 -24.20 10.52
N GLY A 7 12.85 -23.50 11.27
CA GLY A 7 12.85 -23.51 12.74
C GLY A 7 12.61 -22.14 13.38
N SER A 8 12.40 -22.11 14.70
CA SER A 8 12.27 -20.89 15.49
C SER A 8 13.66 -20.25 15.74
N VAL A 9 14.33 -19.82 14.68
CA VAL A 9 15.55 -19.01 14.83
C VAL A 9 15.14 -17.65 15.42
N PRO A 10 15.82 -17.14 16.46
CA PRO A 10 15.59 -15.78 16.95
C PRO A 10 15.63 -14.78 15.79
N VAL A 11 14.65 -13.88 15.73
CA VAL A 11 14.63 -12.84 14.70
C VAL A 11 15.85 -11.96 14.90
N ASP A 12 16.79 -12.00 13.96
CA ASP A 12 17.95 -11.12 13.98
C ASP A 12 17.52 -9.69 13.63
N LEU A 13 17.48 -8.84 14.65
CA LEU A 13 17.13 -7.42 14.55
C LEU A 13 18.33 -6.53 14.16
N TYR A 14 19.52 -7.11 13.97
CA TYR A 14 20.71 -6.35 13.59
C TYR A 14 20.56 -5.75 12.19
N GLY A 15 20.90 -4.47 12.06
CA GLY A 15 20.77 -3.72 10.81
C GLY A 15 19.33 -3.30 10.45
N MET A 16 18.34 -3.57 11.30
CA MET A 16 16.99 -3.04 11.14
C MET A 16 16.88 -1.59 11.62
N THR A 17 16.05 -0.80 10.95
CA THR A 17 15.72 0.56 11.39
C THR A 17 14.89 0.52 12.69
N PRO A 18 14.75 1.66 13.40
CA PRO A 18 13.87 1.73 14.57
C PRO A 18 12.43 1.32 14.27
N LEU A 19 11.88 1.68 13.10
CA LEU A 19 10.51 1.34 12.73
C LEU A 19 10.36 -0.15 12.40
N GLU A 20 11.31 -0.72 11.66
CA GLU A 20 11.32 -2.17 11.36
C GLU A 20 11.38 -3.01 12.65
N ARG A 21 12.21 -2.59 13.62
CA ARG A 21 12.29 -3.26 14.94
C ARG A 21 10.98 -3.16 15.71
N GLU A 22 10.37 -1.98 15.75
CA GLU A 22 9.08 -1.79 16.43
C GLU A 22 8.00 -2.69 15.81
N ILE A 23 7.91 -2.77 14.48
CA ILE A 23 6.96 -3.66 13.80
C ILE A 23 7.24 -5.14 14.13
N ALA A 24 8.51 -5.56 14.09
CA ALA A 24 8.90 -6.93 14.40
C ALA A 24 8.55 -7.29 15.86
N GLU A 25 8.82 -6.40 16.80
CA GLU A 25 8.47 -6.56 18.21
C GLU A 25 6.95 -6.61 18.43
N GLN A 26 6.18 -5.75 17.76
CA GLN A 26 4.71 -5.81 17.80
C GLN A 26 4.19 -7.17 17.31
N LYS A 27 4.73 -7.70 16.20
CA LYS A 27 4.36 -9.04 15.67
C LYS A 27 4.77 -10.18 16.61
N ILE A 28 5.88 -10.03 17.34
CA ILE A 28 6.30 -11.01 18.35
C ILE A 28 5.30 -10.99 19.51
N ARG A 29 4.96 -9.80 20.04
CA ARG A 29 4.09 -9.58 21.19
C ARG A 29 2.60 -9.89 20.91
N SER A 30 2.12 -9.81 19.67
CA SER A 30 0.69 -9.94 19.34
C SER A 30 0.10 -11.34 19.57
N GLY A 31 0.90 -12.35 19.89
CA GLY A 31 0.44 -13.74 20.07
C GLY A 31 0.05 -14.46 18.77
N THR A 32 -0.26 -13.74 17.69
CA THR A 32 -0.53 -14.31 16.37
C THR A 32 0.74 -14.90 15.74
N PRO A 33 0.71 -16.11 15.17
CA PRO A 33 1.83 -16.64 14.38
C PRO A 33 1.90 -15.94 13.01
N PHE A 34 3.07 -15.42 12.66
CA PHE A 34 3.37 -14.87 11.33
C PHE A 34 4.44 -15.74 10.66
N HIS A 35 4.08 -16.37 9.55
CA HIS A 35 4.93 -17.31 8.84
C HIS A 35 5.67 -16.64 7.69
N TYR A 36 6.96 -16.95 7.56
CA TYR A 36 7.82 -16.47 6.47
C TYR A 36 8.65 -17.63 5.93
N GLU A 37 8.89 -17.64 4.61
CA GLU A 37 9.74 -18.66 3.98
C GLU A 37 11.23 -18.47 4.31
N SER A 38 11.64 -17.23 4.62
CA SER A 38 13.03 -16.91 4.91
C SER A 38 13.14 -15.60 5.69
N MET A 39 14.33 -15.34 6.25
CA MET A 39 14.68 -14.03 6.80
C MET A 39 14.60 -12.92 5.74
N LYS A 40 14.88 -13.23 4.47
CA LYS A 40 14.75 -12.30 3.33
C LYS A 40 13.29 -11.86 3.17
N SER A 41 12.33 -12.77 3.33
CA SER A 41 10.89 -12.48 3.24
C SER A 41 10.40 -11.61 4.40
N LEU A 42 10.85 -11.88 5.62
CA LEU A 42 10.58 -10.99 6.76
C LEU A 42 11.13 -9.58 6.51
N ARG A 43 12.41 -9.47 6.12
CA ARG A 43 13.04 -8.17 5.83
C ARG A 43 12.34 -7.44 4.68
N PHE A 44 11.85 -8.14 3.67
CA PHE A 44 11.09 -7.53 2.59
C PHE A 44 9.78 -6.90 3.09
N GLU A 45 9.00 -7.62 3.91
CA GLU A 45 7.79 -7.05 4.51
C GLU A 45 8.11 -5.81 5.35
N LEU A 46 9.12 -5.89 6.23
CA LEU A 46 9.47 -4.77 7.12
C LEU A 46 9.90 -3.52 6.32
N LYS A 47 10.74 -3.69 5.29
CA LYS A 47 11.14 -2.61 4.38
C LYS A 47 9.96 -2.00 3.64
N LEU A 48 9.05 -2.83 3.10
CA LEU A 48 7.90 -2.30 2.38
C LEU A 48 6.97 -1.54 3.33
N ARG A 49 6.76 -2.03 4.56
CA ARG A 49 5.97 -1.32 5.58
C ARG A 49 6.57 0.03 5.95
N GLU A 50 7.88 0.09 6.16
CA GLU A 50 8.59 1.35 6.38
C GLU A 50 8.44 2.29 5.17
N ALA A 51 8.63 1.78 3.96
CA ALA A 51 8.44 2.58 2.74
C ALA A 51 7.01 3.11 2.58
N ILE A 52 5.98 2.39 3.05
CA ILE A 52 4.58 2.87 3.08
C ILE A 52 4.45 4.04 4.06
N VAL A 53 5.03 3.93 5.25
CA VAL A 53 5.03 5.01 6.25
C VAL A 53 5.75 6.24 5.71
N ASP A 54 6.95 6.07 5.15
CA ASP A 54 7.73 7.16 4.58
C ASP A 54 7.03 7.81 3.39
N SER A 55 6.41 7.01 2.52
CA SER A 55 5.61 7.50 1.39
C SER A 55 4.38 8.27 1.86
N SER A 56 3.79 7.92 3.00
CA SER A 56 2.67 8.67 3.58
C SER A 56 3.11 10.04 4.09
N VAL A 57 4.24 10.08 4.81
CA VAL A 57 4.84 11.35 5.28
C VAL A 57 5.29 12.23 4.12
N ALA A 58 5.86 11.63 3.06
CA ALA A 58 6.24 12.35 1.85
C ALA A 58 5.02 12.91 1.11
N MET A 59 3.90 12.16 1.06
CA MET A 59 2.65 12.64 0.46
C MET A 59 2.10 13.85 1.21
N GLN A 60 2.12 13.83 2.55
CA GLN A 60 1.73 14.98 3.36
C GLN A 60 2.57 16.23 3.06
N ARG A 61 3.84 16.06 2.68
CA ARG A 61 4.79 17.15 2.41
C ARG A 61 4.82 17.60 0.94
N SER A 62 4.26 16.84 0.01
CA SER A 62 4.37 17.10 -1.43
C SER A 62 3.59 18.34 -1.89
N GLY A 63 2.61 18.79 -1.10
CA GLY A 63 1.67 19.84 -1.48
C GLY A 63 0.48 19.34 -2.30
N ALA A 64 0.35 18.03 -2.53
CA ALA A 64 -0.85 17.44 -3.11
C ALA A 64 -2.06 17.69 -2.20
N VAL A 65 -3.18 18.08 -2.79
CA VAL A 65 -4.38 18.48 -2.03
C VAL A 65 -5.54 17.50 -2.22
N PHE A 66 -6.44 17.45 -1.25
CA PHE A 66 -7.69 16.73 -1.42
C PHE A 66 -8.58 17.40 -2.46
N ARG A 67 -9.12 16.62 -3.40
CA ARG A 67 -10.20 17.00 -4.32
C ARG A 67 -11.11 15.81 -4.58
N SER A 68 -12.42 16.06 -4.73
CA SER A 68 -13.33 15.05 -5.26
C SER A 68 -13.01 14.75 -6.72
N PHE A 69 -13.47 13.61 -7.24
CA PHE A 69 -13.27 13.22 -8.64
C PHE A 69 -13.64 14.32 -9.65
N LYS A 70 -14.79 14.97 -9.44
CA LYS A 70 -15.25 16.07 -10.33
C LYS A 70 -14.27 17.26 -10.38
N LYS A 71 -13.53 17.49 -9.29
CA LYS A 71 -12.58 18.62 -9.15
C LYS A 71 -11.12 18.16 -9.14
N SER A 72 -10.84 16.90 -9.47
CA SER A 72 -9.48 16.38 -9.50
C SER A 72 -8.65 17.11 -10.57
N PHE A 73 -7.34 17.15 -10.40
CA PHE A 73 -6.40 17.68 -11.38
C PHE A 73 -5.04 17.01 -11.20
N CYS A 74 -4.24 16.96 -12.26
CA CYS A 74 -2.94 16.31 -12.28
C CYS A 74 -1.97 17.04 -13.20
N ASN A 75 -0.68 16.76 -13.07
CA ASN A 75 0.32 17.25 -14.02
C ASN A 75 0.13 16.58 -15.39
N GLU A 76 -0.30 17.37 -16.36
CA GLU A 76 -0.59 16.89 -17.71
C GLU A 76 0.65 16.45 -18.49
N ALA A 77 1.86 16.62 -17.97
CA ALA A 77 3.06 16.02 -18.57
C ALA A 77 3.11 14.49 -18.39
N TYR A 78 2.51 13.97 -17.31
CA TYR A 78 2.58 12.55 -16.92
C TYR A 78 1.23 11.84 -17.03
N TRP A 79 0.14 12.58 -16.87
CA TRP A 79 -1.20 12.03 -16.72
C TRP A 79 -2.19 12.69 -17.66
N ILE A 80 -3.21 11.94 -18.06
CA ILE A 80 -4.41 12.42 -18.73
C ILE A 80 -5.53 12.32 -17.71
N ARG A 81 -6.13 13.46 -17.35
CA ARG A 81 -7.33 13.46 -16.52
C ARG A 81 -8.53 13.07 -17.38
N THR A 82 -9.20 11.98 -17.02
CA THR A 82 -10.40 11.48 -17.72
C THR A 82 -11.67 12.19 -17.21
N GLU A 83 -12.78 12.01 -17.92
CA GLU A 83 -14.06 12.66 -17.57
C GLU A 83 -14.56 12.29 -16.16
N ASN A 84 -14.38 11.03 -15.76
CA ASN A 84 -14.72 10.56 -14.41
C ASN A 84 -13.71 11.03 -13.33
N GLY A 85 -12.70 11.83 -13.69
CA GLY A 85 -11.74 12.41 -12.76
C GLY A 85 -10.58 11.50 -12.38
N ALA A 86 -10.41 10.36 -13.06
CA ALA A 86 -9.23 9.50 -12.90
C ALA A 86 -8.00 10.08 -13.59
N PHE A 87 -6.83 9.57 -13.25
CA PHE A 87 -5.57 9.89 -13.93
C PHE A 87 -5.08 8.67 -14.69
N GLN A 88 -5.14 8.73 -16.01
CA GLN A 88 -4.55 7.75 -16.90
C GLN A 88 -3.10 8.14 -17.19
N GLN A 89 -2.15 7.26 -16.91
CA GLN A 89 -0.76 7.47 -17.27
C GLN A 89 -0.63 7.71 -18.78
N ARG A 90 0.15 8.71 -19.17
CA ARG A 90 0.40 8.99 -20.59
C ARG A 90 1.19 7.85 -21.25
N PRO A 91 0.92 7.58 -22.55
CA PRO A 91 1.76 6.69 -23.33
C PRO A 91 3.23 7.10 -23.26
N PHE A 92 4.13 6.11 -23.18
CA PHE A 92 5.59 6.28 -23.18
C PHE A 92 6.20 7.01 -21.97
N VAL A 93 5.39 7.48 -21.03
CA VAL A 93 5.89 7.92 -19.72
C VAL A 93 6.23 6.68 -18.89
N ARG A 94 7.34 6.70 -18.15
CA ARG A 94 7.70 5.59 -17.26
C ARG A 94 6.82 5.62 -15.99
N PRO A 95 6.26 4.48 -15.58
CA PRO A 95 5.43 4.37 -14.37
C PRO A 95 6.09 4.96 -13.12
N ALA A 96 7.38 4.66 -12.89
CA ALA A 96 8.13 5.19 -11.77
C ALA A 96 8.25 6.71 -11.80
N ASP A 97 8.44 7.30 -12.98
CA ASP A 97 8.57 8.75 -13.13
C ASP A 97 7.22 9.44 -12.91
N ALA A 98 6.14 8.87 -13.42
CA ALA A 98 4.78 9.37 -13.20
C ALA A 98 4.38 9.37 -11.71
N ILE A 99 4.72 8.30 -10.98
CA ILE A 99 4.47 8.23 -9.53
C ILE A 99 5.36 9.21 -8.77
N ARG A 100 6.66 9.29 -9.10
CA ARG A 100 7.58 10.24 -8.44
C ARG A 100 7.18 11.69 -8.64
N ASP A 101 6.66 12.03 -9.82
CA ASP A 101 6.21 13.40 -10.12
C ASP A 101 5.12 13.89 -9.16
N ILE A 102 4.22 13.01 -8.71
CA ILE A 102 3.18 13.34 -7.71
C ILE A 102 3.81 13.83 -6.40
N TYR A 103 4.97 13.31 -6.03
CA TYR A 103 5.67 13.68 -4.79
C TYR A 103 6.53 14.93 -4.96
N VAL A 104 7.15 15.10 -6.13
CA VAL A 104 8.04 16.23 -6.43
C VAL A 104 7.23 17.50 -6.75
N ASN A 105 6.17 17.35 -7.54
CA ASN A 105 5.33 18.43 -8.02
C ASN A 105 3.90 18.34 -7.45
N GLY A 106 3.75 17.92 -6.19
CA GLY A 106 2.45 17.64 -5.58
C GLY A 106 1.45 18.79 -5.67
N HIS A 107 1.90 20.04 -5.66
CA HIS A 107 1.05 21.22 -5.89
C HIS A 107 0.29 21.23 -7.23
N LEU A 108 0.73 20.45 -8.23
CA LEU A 108 0.03 20.22 -9.50
C LEU A 108 -1.01 19.09 -9.43
N TYR A 109 -1.28 18.54 -8.24
CA TYR A 109 -2.16 17.41 -8.06
C TYR A 109 -3.24 17.65 -7.00
N GLY A 110 -4.45 17.22 -7.35
CA GLY A 110 -5.58 17.14 -6.44
C GLY A 110 -6.41 15.89 -6.67
N PHE A 111 -6.51 15.03 -5.66
CA PHE A 111 -7.20 13.73 -5.74
C PHE A 111 -7.80 13.34 -4.39
N GLU A 112 -8.63 12.30 -4.36
CA GLU A 112 -9.34 11.87 -3.15
C GLU A 112 -8.53 10.85 -2.32
N CYS A 113 -9.01 10.51 -1.13
CA CYS A 113 -8.28 9.73 -0.12
C CYS A 113 -7.94 8.26 -0.50
N ALA A 114 -8.82 7.51 -1.16
CA ALA A 114 -8.55 6.17 -1.67
C ALA A 114 -7.47 6.18 -2.77
N THR A 115 -7.53 7.14 -3.70
CA THR A 115 -6.52 7.34 -4.74
C THR A 115 -5.18 7.68 -4.12
N ALA A 116 -5.16 8.53 -3.08
CA ALA A 116 -3.95 8.86 -2.33
C ALA A 116 -3.32 7.61 -1.70
N VAL A 117 -4.14 6.75 -1.12
CA VAL A 117 -3.71 5.45 -0.59
C VAL A 117 -3.04 4.60 -1.68
N ILE A 118 -3.66 4.46 -2.86
CA ILE A 118 -3.07 3.68 -3.96
C ILE A 118 -1.74 4.30 -4.42
N ILE A 119 -1.63 5.62 -4.53
CA ILE A 119 -0.38 6.30 -4.88
C ILE A 119 0.71 6.05 -3.83
N VAL A 120 0.37 6.10 -2.53
CA VAL A 120 1.28 5.79 -1.43
C VAL A 120 1.80 4.36 -1.55
N LEU A 121 0.93 3.40 -1.83
CA LEU A 121 1.35 2.01 -2.01
C LEU A 121 2.26 1.85 -3.23
N TYR A 122 1.93 2.47 -4.36
CA TYR A 122 2.81 2.44 -5.53
C TYR A 122 4.19 3.05 -5.26
N LYS A 123 4.24 4.20 -4.58
CA LYS A 123 5.50 4.83 -4.20
C LYS A 123 6.31 3.91 -3.29
N ALA A 124 5.68 3.31 -2.28
CA ALA A 124 6.35 2.41 -1.36
C ALA A 124 6.92 1.16 -2.05
N VAL A 125 6.13 0.56 -2.96
CA VAL A 125 6.59 -0.57 -3.76
C VAL A 125 7.76 -0.14 -4.64
N LEU A 126 7.66 1.00 -5.35
CA LEU A 126 8.74 1.56 -6.17
C LEU A 126 10.04 1.73 -5.39
N GLU A 127 9.99 2.30 -4.18
CA GLU A 127 11.17 2.49 -3.34
C GLU A 127 11.74 1.16 -2.80
N THR A 128 10.89 0.13 -2.66
CA THR A 128 11.31 -1.18 -2.14
C THR A 128 11.95 -2.07 -3.21
N ILE A 129 11.36 -2.12 -4.41
CA ILE A 129 11.77 -3.05 -5.48
C ILE A 129 12.62 -2.39 -6.56
N GLY A 130 12.72 -1.06 -6.54
CA GLY A 130 13.48 -0.27 -7.50
C GLY A 130 12.74 -0.06 -8.83
N THR A 131 13.23 0.93 -9.59
CA THR A 131 12.59 1.40 -10.82
C THR A 131 12.42 0.33 -11.89
N ALA A 132 13.45 -0.49 -12.14
CA ALA A 132 13.40 -1.47 -13.22
C ALA A 132 12.36 -2.58 -12.98
N ALA A 133 12.20 -3.02 -11.73
CA ALA A 133 11.17 -3.99 -11.37
C ALA A 133 9.78 -3.34 -11.35
N PHE A 134 9.68 -2.12 -10.82
CA PHE A 134 8.42 -1.38 -10.79
C PHE A 134 7.85 -1.12 -12.18
N ASP A 135 8.64 -0.53 -13.09
CA ASP A 135 8.21 -0.21 -14.46
C ASP A 135 7.82 -1.46 -15.27
N ARG A 136 8.36 -2.63 -14.90
CA ARG A 136 8.01 -3.92 -15.51
C ARG A 136 6.68 -4.46 -14.99
N LEU A 137 6.45 -4.36 -13.69
CA LEU A 137 5.25 -4.90 -13.04
C LEU A 137 4.03 -4.03 -13.28
N PHE A 138 4.21 -2.72 -13.24
CA PHE A 138 3.11 -1.77 -13.30
C PHE A 138 3.21 -0.96 -14.58
N ALA A 139 2.38 -1.25 -15.57
CA ALA A 139 2.34 -0.50 -16.82
C ALA A 139 0.94 0.08 -17.06
N ASN A 140 0.86 1.24 -17.71
CA ASN A 140 -0.40 1.92 -18.03
C ASN A 140 -1.28 2.20 -16.80
N LEU A 141 -0.67 2.75 -15.75
CA LEU A 141 -1.33 3.06 -14.48
C LEU A 141 -2.60 3.89 -14.69
N TYR A 142 -3.65 3.50 -13.97
CA TYR A 142 -4.92 4.22 -13.92
C TYR A 142 -5.28 4.49 -12.46
N LEU A 143 -5.20 5.75 -12.04
CA LEU A 143 -5.43 6.16 -10.65
C LEU A 143 -6.88 6.62 -10.48
N TYR A 144 -7.71 5.82 -9.80
CA TYR A 144 -9.11 6.12 -9.55
C TYR A 144 -9.68 5.35 -8.36
N SER A 145 -9.99 6.02 -7.25
CA SER A 145 -10.51 5.34 -6.06
C SER A 145 -9.57 4.20 -5.62
N TRP A 146 -10.14 3.04 -5.31
CA TRP A 146 -9.41 1.80 -5.04
C TRP A 146 -9.00 1.04 -6.31
N HIS A 147 -9.19 1.59 -7.50
CA HIS A 147 -8.68 0.96 -8.73
C HIS A 147 -7.16 0.91 -8.66
N HIS A 148 -6.64 -0.29 -8.89
CA HIS A 148 -5.22 -0.57 -8.90
C HIS A 148 -4.93 -1.67 -9.92
N ASP A 149 -3.72 -1.64 -10.46
CA ASP A 149 -3.13 -2.75 -11.19
C ASP A 149 -3.17 -4.02 -10.33
N SER A 150 -3.59 -5.14 -10.93
CA SER A 150 -3.77 -6.42 -10.24
C SER A 150 -2.51 -6.93 -9.56
N ASP A 151 -1.33 -6.48 -9.97
CA ASP A 151 -0.05 -6.87 -9.39
C ASP A 151 0.24 -6.18 -8.04
N LEU A 152 -0.56 -5.19 -7.61
CA LEU A 152 -0.44 -4.64 -6.25
C LEU A 152 -0.97 -5.62 -5.18
N ARG A 153 -1.93 -6.47 -5.56
CA ARG A 153 -2.57 -7.52 -4.74
C ARG A 153 -2.82 -7.12 -3.28
N LEU A 154 -3.91 -6.40 -3.04
CA LEU A 154 -4.30 -6.02 -1.68
C LEU A 154 -4.95 -7.19 -0.94
N ILE A 155 -4.60 -7.34 0.34
CA ILE A 155 -5.18 -8.28 1.29
C ILE A 155 -5.88 -7.46 2.38
N THR A 156 -7.16 -7.76 2.63
CA THR A 156 -7.90 -7.21 3.76
C THR A 156 -8.13 -8.30 4.79
N VAL A 157 -7.79 -8.03 6.05
CA VAL A 157 -8.07 -8.89 7.20
C VAL A 157 -9.09 -8.21 8.11
N TYR A 158 -10.02 -8.99 8.64
CA TYR A 158 -11.10 -8.52 9.52
C TYR A 158 -10.95 -9.11 10.93
N GLY A 159 -11.38 -8.35 11.93
CA GLY A 159 -11.42 -8.75 13.33
C GLY A 159 -10.09 -8.60 14.06
N LYS A 160 -10.20 -8.36 15.39
CA LYS A 160 -9.21 -8.02 16.45
C LYS A 160 -7.73 -8.33 16.21
N ARG A 161 -7.19 -7.89 15.09
CA ARG A 161 -5.77 -8.00 14.76
C ARG A 161 -5.16 -6.62 14.95
N LEU A 162 -4.04 -6.59 15.64
CA LEU A 162 -3.25 -5.37 15.80
C LEU A 162 -2.90 -4.84 14.40
N ALA A 163 -3.28 -3.60 14.11
CA ALA A 163 -2.81 -2.89 12.92
C ALA A 163 -1.35 -2.50 13.14
N PHE A 164 -0.51 -2.78 12.16
CA PHE A 164 0.91 -2.46 12.16
C PHE A 164 1.17 -1.20 11.34
N PRO A 165 2.26 -0.46 11.61
CA PRO A 165 2.73 0.56 10.70
C PRO A 165 2.79 0.05 9.25
N GLY A 166 2.28 0.87 8.33
CA GLY A 166 2.12 0.55 6.91
C GLY A 166 0.79 -0.14 6.56
N ASP A 167 -0.03 -0.55 7.53
CA ASP A 167 -1.39 -1.02 7.24
C ASP A 167 -2.31 0.15 6.87
N ILE A 168 -3.29 -0.13 6.03
CA ILE A 168 -4.37 0.80 5.68
C ILE A 168 -5.60 0.44 6.48
N VAL A 169 -6.13 1.43 7.18
CA VAL A 169 -7.28 1.31 8.08
C VAL A 169 -8.37 2.28 7.66
N TYR A 170 -9.58 2.06 8.17
CA TYR A 170 -10.72 2.93 7.85
C TYR A 170 -11.38 3.46 9.12
N PHE A 171 -11.50 4.78 9.22
CA PHE A 171 -12.32 5.44 10.23
C PHE A 171 -13.72 5.67 9.65
N LYS A 172 -14.73 5.01 10.22
CA LYS A 172 -16.11 5.14 9.77
C LYS A 172 -16.82 6.25 10.52
N ASN A 173 -17.56 7.09 9.80
CA ASN A 173 -18.52 8.04 10.35
C ASN A 173 -19.95 7.58 10.02
N PRO A 174 -20.58 6.77 10.90
CA PRO A 174 -21.85 6.11 10.58
C PRO A 174 -23.03 7.07 10.45
N ASP A 175 -22.93 8.25 11.07
CA ASP A 175 -24.00 9.23 11.20
C ASP A 175 -23.67 10.53 10.45
N VAL A 176 -22.88 10.43 9.38
CA VAL A 176 -22.52 11.55 8.51
C VAL A 176 -23.76 12.32 8.04
N ASP A 177 -23.62 13.64 7.95
CA ASP A 177 -24.62 14.49 7.31
C ASP A 177 -24.70 14.13 5.81
N PRO A 178 -25.88 13.76 5.26
CA PRO A 178 -26.03 13.41 3.85
C PRO A 178 -25.57 14.51 2.88
N GLU A 179 -25.63 15.79 3.27
CA GLU A 179 -25.12 16.90 2.44
C GLU A 179 -23.59 16.94 2.40
N MET A 180 -22.94 16.29 3.37
CA MET A 180 -21.50 16.22 3.56
C MET A 180 -20.96 14.79 3.39
N ILE A 181 -21.58 13.98 2.52
CA ILE A 181 -21.30 12.54 2.35
C ILE A 181 -19.83 12.18 2.13
N HIS A 182 -19.00 13.12 1.68
CA HIS A 182 -17.54 12.93 1.57
C HIS A 182 -16.84 12.74 2.93
N TRP A 183 -17.50 13.04 4.05
CA TRP A 183 -17.04 12.78 5.43
C TRP A 183 -17.63 11.51 6.04
N GLN A 184 -18.14 10.58 5.22
CA GLN A 184 -18.66 9.28 5.69
C GLN A 184 -17.59 8.36 6.29
N GLY A 185 -16.32 8.73 6.10
CA GLY A 185 -15.19 8.12 6.76
C GLY A 185 -13.88 8.61 6.15
N GLU A 186 -12.78 7.99 6.57
CA GLU A 186 -11.44 8.30 6.12
C GLU A 186 -10.62 7.03 5.96
N ASN A 187 -10.06 6.82 4.77
CA ASN A 187 -8.98 5.85 4.56
C ASN A 187 -7.70 6.44 5.12
N ALA A 188 -7.00 5.70 5.98
CA ALA A 188 -5.78 6.19 6.60
C ALA A 188 -4.67 5.14 6.60
N VAL A 189 -3.43 5.58 6.47
CA VAL A 189 -2.25 4.72 6.65
C VAL A 189 -1.83 4.79 8.12
N LYS A 190 -1.73 3.62 8.77
CA LYS A 190 -1.19 3.48 10.11
C LYS A 190 0.30 3.83 10.10
N LEU A 191 0.69 4.80 10.91
CA LEU A 191 2.10 5.16 11.14
C LEU A 191 2.57 4.57 12.48
N ASN A 192 3.72 5.03 12.96
CA ASN A 192 4.23 4.60 14.27
C ASN A 192 3.39 5.16 15.43
N GLY A 193 3.28 4.40 16.53
CA GLY A 193 2.50 4.79 17.70
C GLY A 193 1.01 4.97 17.37
N ASP A 194 0.33 5.94 17.99
CA ASP A 194 -1.05 6.29 17.66
C ASP A 194 -1.12 7.42 16.62
N LEU A 195 -0.43 7.25 15.48
CA LEU A 195 -0.47 8.22 14.38
C LEU A 195 -0.98 7.57 13.10
N TYR A 196 -1.67 8.37 12.29
CA TYR A 196 -2.27 7.97 11.03
C TYR A 196 -2.15 9.10 10.02
N PHE A 197 -1.88 8.77 8.77
CA PHE A 197 -1.95 9.69 7.65
C PHE A 197 -3.30 9.53 6.93
N GLY A 198 -4.11 10.58 6.90
CA GLY A 198 -5.32 10.67 6.08
C GLY A 198 -5.21 11.81 5.07
N HIS A 199 -5.43 11.55 3.79
CA HIS A 199 -5.23 12.54 2.72
C HIS A 199 -6.30 13.63 2.77
N GLY A 200 -5.88 14.88 2.99
CA GLY A 200 -6.76 16.04 3.20
C GLY A 200 -7.05 16.35 4.66
N ILE A 201 -6.92 15.36 5.55
CA ILE A 201 -7.02 15.54 7.00
C ILE A 201 -5.64 15.83 7.62
N GLY A 202 -4.60 15.17 7.13
CA GLY A 202 -3.22 15.28 7.59
C GLY A 202 -2.77 14.10 8.43
N ILE A 203 -1.64 14.27 9.12
CA ILE A 203 -1.13 13.31 10.11
C ILE A 203 -1.65 13.69 11.50
N MET A 204 -2.39 12.79 12.13
CA MET A 204 -2.88 12.97 13.50
C MET A 204 -3.16 11.63 14.19
N ASN A 205 -3.53 11.68 15.46
CA ASN A 205 -3.90 10.50 16.23
C ASN A 205 -5.35 10.06 15.98
N ALA A 206 -5.71 8.87 16.49
CA ALA A 206 -7.03 8.28 16.24
C ALA A 206 -8.16 9.20 16.73
N GLU A 207 -8.00 9.76 17.92
CA GLU A 207 -8.96 10.70 18.51
C GLU A 207 -9.12 11.97 17.67
N GLY A 208 -8.03 12.48 17.08
CA GLY A 208 -8.04 13.62 16.18
C GLY A 208 -8.86 13.37 14.92
N ILE A 209 -8.68 12.20 14.29
CA ILE A 209 -9.48 11.81 13.11
C ILE A 209 -10.96 11.65 13.48
N ILE A 210 -11.25 10.94 14.57
CA ILE A 210 -12.62 10.72 15.06
C ILE A 210 -13.31 12.05 15.36
N SER A 211 -12.64 12.94 16.10
CA SER A 211 -13.11 14.29 16.41
C SER A 211 -13.40 15.09 15.15
N ARG A 212 -12.54 14.99 14.12
CA ARG A 212 -12.73 15.68 12.85
C ARG A 212 -13.94 15.18 12.07
N LEU A 213 -14.13 13.86 11.99
CA LEU A 213 -15.28 13.23 11.36
C LEU A 213 -16.59 13.57 12.10
N ASN A 214 -16.56 13.57 13.43
CA ASN A 214 -17.72 13.86 14.27
C ASN A 214 -18.32 15.26 14.08
N ARG A 215 -17.56 16.22 13.53
CA ARG A 215 -18.04 17.57 13.18
C ARG A 215 -18.98 17.60 11.98
N TYR A 216 -19.00 16.54 11.16
CA TYR A 216 -19.80 16.43 9.95
C TYR A 216 -20.90 15.37 10.07
N ARG A 217 -21.40 15.16 11.29
CA ARG A 217 -22.55 14.29 11.56
C ARG A 217 -23.85 15.06 11.39
N LYS A 218 -24.92 14.34 11.10
CA LYS A 218 -26.28 14.89 11.10
C LYS A 218 -26.62 15.56 12.44
N PRO A 219 -27.40 16.67 12.46
CA PRO A 219 -27.77 17.37 13.69
C PRO A 219 -28.35 16.43 14.75
N GLY A 220 -27.93 16.59 16.01
CA GLY A 220 -28.40 15.79 17.14
C GLY A 220 -27.82 14.37 17.26
N SER A 221 -26.89 13.97 16.37
CA SER A 221 -26.25 12.64 16.47
C SER A 221 -25.42 12.48 17.75
N THR A 222 -25.62 11.34 18.43
CA THR A 222 -24.81 10.86 19.55
C THR A 222 -23.89 9.70 19.17
N VAL A 223 -23.96 9.20 17.94
CA VAL A 223 -23.15 8.08 17.45
C VAL A 223 -21.79 8.61 16.96
N SER A 224 -20.71 8.23 17.63
CA SER A 224 -19.36 8.66 17.24
C SER A 224 -18.86 7.92 16.01
N ALA A 225 -18.01 8.58 15.22
CA ALA A 225 -17.08 7.92 14.33
C ALA A 225 -16.14 6.99 15.12
N TYR A 226 -15.63 5.95 14.45
CA TYR A 226 -14.78 4.93 15.07
C TYR A 226 -13.87 4.26 14.04
N LEU A 227 -12.75 3.71 14.51
CA LEU A 227 -11.85 2.89 13.70
C LEU A 227 -12.47 1.51 13.47
N LEU A 228 -12.57 1.08 12.22
CA LEU A 228 -12.99 -0.28 11.91
C LEU A 228 -11.92 -1.29 12.35
N ASP A 229 -12.38 -2.46 12.79
CA ASP A 229 -11.54 -3.59 13.15
C ASP A 229 -11.16 -4.39 11.89
N GLU A 230 -10.47 -3.71 10.98
CA GLU A 230 -9.97 -4.25 9.72
C GLU A 230 -8.67 -3.54 9.32
N ALA A 231 -7.83 -4.26 8.57
CA ALA A 231 -6.59 -3.72 8.03
C ALA A 231 -6.38 -4.25 6.60
N THR A 232 -5.94 -3.37 5.72
CA THR A 232 -5.59 -3.69 4.33
C THR A 232 -4.11 -3.44 4.08
N TYR A 233 -3.42 -4.35 3.42
CA TYR A 233 -1.99 -4.21 3.10
C TYR A 233 -1.66 -4.94 1.79
N PRO A 234 -0.57 -4.57 1.10
CA PRO A 234 -0.15 -5.28 -0.11
C PRO A 234 0.36 -6.69 0.22
N ASN A 235 0.21 -7.62 -0.73
CA ASN A 235 0.74 -8.97 -0.58
C ASN A 235 2.28 -8.95 -0.69
N PHE A 236 2.95 -8.82 0.46
CA PHE A 236 4.41 -8.74 0.58
C PHE A 236 5.12 -9.91 -0.12
N PHE A 237 4.62 -11.13 0.08
CA PHE A 237 5.22 -12.34 -0.48
C PHE A 237 5.15 -12.37 -2.02
N TYR A 238 3.99 -12.00 -2.57
CA TYR A 238 3.82 -11.91 -4.01
C TYR A 238 4.75 -10.85 -4.62
N LEU A 239 4.78 -9.64 -4.04
CA LEU A 239 5.61 -8.54 -4.54
C LEU A 239 7.10 -8.88 -4.49
N GLN A 240 7.56 -9.59 -3.45
CA GLN A 240 8.93 -10.10 -3.36
C GLN A 240 9.28 -11.01 -4.53
N GLN A 241 8.41 -11.98 -4.85
CA GLN A 241 8.63 -12.93 -5.94
C GLN A 241 8.54 -12.24 -7.31
N ALA A 242 7.52 -11.40 -7.52
CA ALA A 242 7.30 -10.68 -8.76
C ALA A 242 8.46 -9.72 -9.08
N ALA A 243 9.06 -9.11 -8.06
CA ALA A 243 10.27 -8.31 -8.22
C ALA A 243 11.48 -9.15 -8.67
N SER A 244 11.60 -10.37 -8.15
CA SER A 244 12.74 -11.28 -8.40
C SER A 244 12.65 -12.06 -9.73
N PHE A 245 11.50 -12.06 -10.41
CA PHE A 245 11.23 -12.90 -11.59
C PHE A 245 12.11 -12.64 -12.83
N ARG A 246 13.06 -11.69 -12.80
CA ARG A 246 14.07 -11.50 -13.85
C ARG A 246 15.46 -12.05 -13.54
N ASP A 247 15.80 -12.35 -12.28
CA ASP A 247 17.09 -12.98 -11.96
C ASP A 247 17.18 -14.41 -12.55
N PHE A 248 16.04 -15.10 -12.69
CA PHE A 248 16.00 -16.43 -13.29
C PHE A 248 16.20 -16.44 -14.82
N THR A 249 15.82 -15.38 -15.53
CA THR A 249 16.00 -15.33 -17.00
C THR A 249 17.43 -15.01 -17.42
N GLU A 250 18.18 -14.27 -16.60
CA GLU A 250 19.60 -14.03 -16.84
C GLU A 250 20.46 -15.26 -16.48
N GLU A 251 20.13 -15.99 -15.40
CA GLU A 251 20.80 -17.28 -15.09
C GLU A 251 20.56 -18.34 -16.17
N ILE A 252 19.34 -18.46 -16.73
CA ILE A 252 19.07 -19.41 -17.82
C ILE A 252 19.83 -19.02 -19.10
N SER A 253 20.02 -17.72 -19.38
CA SER A 253 20.82 -17.27 -20.53
C SER A 253 22.31 -17.58 -20.41
N MET A 254 22.81 -17.85 -19.20
CA MET A 254 24.17 -18.39 -18.97
C MET A 254 24.24 -19.92 -19.02
N VAL A 255 23.10 -20.61 -18.89
CA VAL A 255 23.02 -22.09 -18.89
C VAL A 255 22.55 -22.64 -20.25
N SER A 256 22.01 -21.81 -21.15
CA SER A 256 21.47 -22.23 -22.46
C SER A 256 22.51 -22.55 -23.53
N SER A 257 23.68 -23.06 -23.14
CA SER A 257 24.61 -23.76 -24.06
C SER A 257 24.47 -25.28 -23.98
N ILE A 258 23.31 -25.79 -23.53
CA ILE A 258 23.01 -27.22 -23.52
C ILE A 258 21.79 -27.48 -24.40
N ASP A 259 21.98 -28.43 -25.32
CA ASP A 259 21.18 -28.84 -26.46
C ASP A 259 19.65 -28.86 -26.25
N ASP A 260 18.94 -28.14 -27.12
CA ASP A 260 17.47 -28.07 -27.20
C ASP A 260 16.92 -29.30 -27.95
N THR A 261 16.68 -30.39 -27.24
CA THR A 261 15.68 -31.38 -27.67
C THR A 261 15.01 -32.00 -26.46
N GLU A 262 13.67 -31.88 -26.39
CA GLU A 262 12.74 -32.43 -25.40
C GLU A 262 12.35 -31.56 -24.20
N CYS A 263 11.63 -30.45 -24.41
CA CYS A 263 10.56 -30.11 -23.47
C CYS A 263 9.47 -29.22 -24.08
N ILE A 264 8.20 -29.58 -23.84
CA ILE A 264 7.03 -28.71 -24.05
C ILE A 264 6.80 -27.92 -22.76
N ILE A 265 6.90 -26.59 -22.82
CA ILE A 265 6.57 -25.71 -21.70
C ILE A 265 5.11 -25.28 -21.80
N ALA A 266 4.26 -25.77 -20.90
CA ALA A 266 2.90 -25.28 -20.73
C ALA A 266 2.80 -24.38 -19.50
N ARG A 267 2.22 -23.18 -19.68
CA ARG A 267 1.82 -22.27 -18.60
C ARG A 267 0.39 -22.59 -18.17
N ILE A 268 0.20 -22.94 -16.91
CA ILE A 268 -1.12 -23.08 -16.28
C ILE A 268 -1.13 -22.21 -15.03
N GLY A 269 -2.06 -21.24 -14.98
CA GLY A 269 -2.38 -20.51 -13.76
C GLY A 269 -3.31 -21.35 -12.88
N CYS A 270 -3.04 -21.42 -11.58
CA CYS A 270 -3.97 -21.96 -10.59
C CYS A 270 -3.85 -21.20 -9.27
N ARG A 271 -5.00 -20.71 -8.79
CA ARG A 271 -5.26 -20.31 -7.40
C ARG A 271 -5.07 -21.51 -6.48
N THR A 272 -4.46 -21.33 -5.31
CA THR A 272 -4.90 -22.03 -4.08
C THR A 272 -4.48 -21.28 -2.82
N GLY A 273 -5.42 -21.14 -1.90
CA GLY A 273 -5.20 -20.80 -0.49
C GLY A 273 -6.44 -21.23 0.29
N ILE A 274 -6.39 -22.45 0.82
CA ILE A 274 -7.43 -23.07 1.67
C ILE A 274 -7.27 -22.50 3.08
N TYR A 275 -8.37 -22.05 3.70
CA TYR A 275 -8.42 -21.77 5.14
C TYR A 275 -9.18 -22.90 5.83
N ALA A 276 -8.56 -23.55 6.81
CA ALA A 276 -9.23 -24.45 7.73
C ALA A 276 -10.00 -23.65 8.78
N VAL A 277 -11.15 -24.18 9.19
CA VAL A 277 -12.09 -23.66 10.18
C VAL A 277 -11.47 -23.57 11.57
#